data_AF-A0A1N6L6V9-F1
#
_entry.id   AF-A0A1N6L6V9-F1
#
_cell.length_a   1.000
_cell.length_b   1.000
_cell.length_c   1.000
_cell.angle_alpha   90.00
_cell.angle_beta   90.00
_cell.angle_gamma   90.00
#
_symmetry.space_group_name_H-M   'P 1'
#
loop_
_entity.id
_entity.type
_entity.pdbx_description
1 polymer ?
#
loop_
_entity_poly.entity_id
_entity_poly.type
_entity_poly.pdbx_seq_one_letter_code
_entity_poly.pdbx_strand_id
1 'polypeptide(L)'
;MAQLPDMSAVRAKLAFTCTHESDHLPPLDPKADSLFQYARYLQKKDGPKNFDEMLRYYRIAAAHGHYKANHNAQLLISQGLALSPDGSKEAVDLATQLVEQGVPGGYFDIGHYLEIGYGLKQDAETSLRYFRKAADLGSPEAQAYVAEQLMPPDKAPVIARQMWECAAAQGYADAAYNLALDLTTDRLFPDAVKFLQKAVEAGDTKSAYLLENGFKGPPESNRLYYLALPNDPERSRRYKLIGVFIDRNDGRSPKVPDIDKIVPLPPAKLPPWDGTFQWQKQQDAAVPPQKPSEELIDELAKAKNLDPATGLPLGGTTSKTSAVDQPATVAARLPIGTLATTGEPCPEDGVWCAKLSKGQTGDAQRRFLKGDVLPSLVVREPRKVALLDQVMGLRQQMAKVQWELVGYIDQA
;
A
#
# COMPACT_ATOMS: atom_id res chain seq x y z
N MET A 1 -47.05 1.98 21.52
CA MET A 1 -45.90 1.06 21.39
C MET A 1 -45.29 1.33 20.03
N ALA A 2 -44.05 1.82 19.96
CA ALA A 2 -43.38 2.03 18.68
C ALA A 2 -43.24 0.67 17.99
N GLN A 3 -43.70 0.58 16.73
CA GLN A 3 -43.64 -0.62 15.93
C GLN A 3 -42.16 -0.99 15.75
N LEU A 4 -41.75 -2.13 16.31
CA LEU A 4 -40.38 -2.62 16.16
C LEU A 4 -40.08 -2.72 14.65
N PRO A 5 -38.90 -2.25 14.19
CA PRO A 5 -38.57 -2.29 12.78
C PRO A 5 -38.63 -3.72 12.26
N ASP A 6 -39.12 -3.88 11.03
CA ASP A 6 -39.16 -5.18 10.36
C ASP A 6 -37.76 -5.79 10.33
N MET A 7 -37.58 -6.83 11.14
CA MET A 7 -36.30 -7.49 11.33
C MET A 7 -35.79 -8.14 10.04
N SER A 8 -36.66 -8.42 9.05
CA SER A 8 -36.24 -8.92 7.75
C SER A 8 -35.57 -7.83 6.90
N ALA A 9 -36.14 -6.61 6.88
CA ALA A 9 -35.55 -5.45 6.22
C ALA A 9 -34.26 -4.97 6.91
N VAL A 10 -34.19 -5.07 8.25
CA VAL A 10 -32.96 -4.80 9.01
C VAL A 10 -31.87 -5.83 8.68
N ARG A 11 -32.21 -7.12 8.62
CA ARG A 11 -31.27 -8.19 8.23
C ARG A 11 -30.82 -8.08 6.77
N ALA A 12 -31.68 -7.68 5.86
CA ALA A 12 -31.33 -7.45 4.46
C ALA A 12 -30.32 -6.30 4.32
N LYS A 13 -30.43 -5.24 5.13
CA LYS A 13 -29.44 -4.15 5.19
C LYS A 13 -28.11 -4.55 5.86
N LEU A 14 -28.08 -5.68 6.55
CA LEU A 14 -26.89 -6.24 7.21
C LEU A 14 -26.23 -7.34 6.37
N ALA A 15 -26.83 -7.76 5.26
CA ALA A 15 -26.25 -8.78 4.39
C ALA A 15 -25.05 -8.19 3.63
N PHE A 16 -23.90 -8.87 3.73
CA PHE A 16 -22.78 -8.60 2.83
C PHE A 16 -23.02 -9.33 1.51
N THR A 17 -22.82 -8.62 0.40
CA THR A 17 -22.75 -9.22 -0.93
C THR A 17 -21.33 -9.05 -1.42
N CYS A 18 -20.69 -10.14 -1.86
CA CYS A 18 -19.36 -10.05 -2.44
C CYS A 18 -19.44 -9.31 -3.78
N THR A 19 -18.83 -8.13 -3.81
CA THR A 19 -18.68 -7.28 -4.99
C THR A 19 -17.19 -7.18 -5.29
N HIS A 20 -16.80 -7.21 -6.56
CA HIS A 20 -15.40 -7.04 -6.95
C HIS A 20 -15.15 -5.59 -7.36
N GLU A 21 -14.02 -5.02 -6.92
CA GLU A 21 -13.63 -3.65 -7.27
C GLU A 21 -13.60 -3.46 -8.79
N SER A 22 -13.15 -4.47 -9.54
CA SER A 22 -13.08 -4.45 -11.00
C SER A 22 -14.40 -4.12 -11.70
N ASP A 23 -15.54 -4.39 -11.06
CA ASP A 23 -16.87 -4.13 -11.61
C ASP A 23 -17.23 -2.64 -11.58
N HIS A 24 -16.47 -1.83 -10.83
CA HIS A 24 -16.70 -0.41 -10.60
C HIS A 24 -15.56 0.50 -11.11
N LEU A 25 -14.50 -0.08 -11.69
CA LEU A 25 -13.38 0.71 -12.18
C LEU A 25 -13.68 1.33 -13.55
N PRO A 26 -13.49 2.65 -13.72
CA PRO A 26 -13.63 3.28 -15.03
C PRO A 26 -12.51 2.83 -15.99
N PRO A 27 -12.76 2.86 -17.32
CA PRO A 27 -11.72 2.58 -18.30
C PRO A 27 -10.61 3.63 -18.21
N LEU A 28 -9.37 3.20 -18.44
CA LEU A 28 -8.19 4.07 -18.40
C LEU A 28 -7.91 4.65 -19.79
N ASP A 29 -7.70 5.97 -19.85
CA ASP A 29 -7.25 6.63 -21.07
C ASP A 29 -5.82 6.16 -21.45
N PRO A 30 -5.58 5.68 -22.69
CA PRO A 30 -4.28 5.16 -23.09
C PRO A 30 -3.13 6.18 -23.03
N LYS A 31 -3.41 7.47 -23.26
CA LYS A 31 -2.38 8.51 -23.15
C LYS A 31 -1.99 8.70 -21.68
N ALA A 32 -2.96 8.81 -20.78
CA ALA A 32 -2.74 8.90 -19.34
C ALA A 32 -2.07 7.63 -18.78
N ASP A 33 -2.47 6.44 -19.24
CA ASP A 33 -1.84 5.17 -18.86
C ASP A 33 -0.38 5.11 -19.29
N SER A 34 0.01 5.69 -20.44
CA SER A 34 1.42 5.78 -20.83
C SER A 34 2.27 6.58 -19.84
N LEU A 35 1.74 7.68 -19.28
CA LEU A 35 2.40 8.47 -18.24
C LEU A 35 2.53 7.65 -16.95
N PHE A 36 1.46 6.96 -16.54
CA PHE A 36 1.48 6.07 -15.38
C PHE A 36 2.50 4.95 -15.53
N GLN A 37 2.51 4.24 -16.66
CA GLN A 37 3.44 3.15 -16.93
C GLN A 37 4.90 3.61 -16.88
N TYR A 38 5.19 4.79 -17.45
CA TYR A 38 6.54 5.36 -17.39
C TYR A 38 6.94 5.75 -15.97
N ALA A 39 6.06 6.36 -15.18
CA ALA A 39 6.31 6.65 -13.77
C ALA A 39 6.56 5.37 -12.95
N ARG A 40 5.80 4.29 -13.21
CA ARG A 40 6.03 2.96 -12.61
C ARG A 40 7.38 2.37 -13.00
N TYR A 41 7.80 2.57 -14.25
CA TYR A 41 9.13 2.16 -14.70
C TYR A 41 10.24 2.91 -13.94
N LEU A 42 10.14 4.23 -13.80
CA LEU A 42 11.09 5.02 -13.01
C LEU A 42 11.17 4.55 -11.55
N GLN A 43 10.01 4.22 -10.96
CA GLN A 43 9.95 3.72 -9.58
C GLN A 43 10.60 2.35 -9.41
N LYS A 44 10.51 1.47 -10.43
CA LYS A 44 11.10 0.12 -10.41
C LYS A 44 12.59 0.09 -10.76
N LYS A 45 13.09 1.08 -11.50
CA LYS A 45 14.48 1.15 -11.94
C LYS A 45 15.42 1.29 -10.74
N ASP A 46 16.51 0.53 -10.68
CA ASP A 46 17.49 0.64 -9.59
C ASP A 46 18.16 2.02 -9.51
N GLY A 47 18.61 2.40 -8.30
CA GLY A 47 19.32 3.66 -8.04
C GLY A 47 18.47 4.74 -7.37
N PRO A 48 19.02 5.97 -7.20
CA PRO A 48 18.31 7.07 -6.58
C PRO A 48 17.04 7.44 -7.36
N LYS A 49 15.98 7.77 -6.64
CA LYS A 49 14.66 8.03 -7.18
C LYS A 49 14.38 9.53 -7.23
N ASN A 50 13.90 10.02 -8.37
CA ASN A 50 13.34 11.36 -8.48
C ASN A 50 11.82 11.29 -8.31
N PHE A 51 11.35 11.41 -7.06
CA PHE A 51 9.93 11.32 -6.75
C PHE A 51 9.13 12.50 -7.28
N ASP A 52 9.74 13.68 -7.45
CA ASP A 52 9.07 14.86 -8.02
C ASP A 52 8.75 14.64 -9.50
N GLU A 53 9.70 14.05 -10.24
CA GLU A 53 9.47 13.63 -11.63
C GLU A 53 8.36 12.58 -11.73
N MET A 54 8.32 11.59 -10.82
CA MET A 54 7.25 10.59 -10.80
C MET A 54 5.90 11.21 -10.46
N LEU A 55 5.86 12.11 -9.47
CA LEU A 55 4.64 12.76 -9.04
C LEU A 55 4.06 13.66 -10.14
N ARG A 56 4.90 14.34 -10.93
CA ARG A 56 4.48 15.06 -12.16
C ARG A 56 3.67 14.16 -13.08
N TYR A 57 4.19 12.99 -13.45
CA TYR A 57 3.47 12.06 -14.34
C TYR A 57 2.18 11.54 -13.69
N TYR A 58 2.22 11.21 -12.39
CA TYR A 58 1.05 10.71 -11.69
C TYR A 58 -0.06 11.76 -11.57
N ARG A 59 0.26 13.02 -11.25
CA ARG A 59 -0.70 14.12 -11.20
C ARG A 59 -1.42 14.33 -12.54
N ILE A 60 -0.65 14.40 -13.63
CA ILE A 60 -1.21 14.61 -14.97
C ILE A 60 -2.10 13.43 -15.37
N ALA A 61 -1.65 12.19 -15.16
CA ALA A 61 -2.47 11.01 -15.43
C ALA A 61 -3.74 10.96 -14.56
N ALA A 62 -3.63 11.27 -13.26
CA ALA A 62 -4.75 11.31 -12.32
C ALA A 62 -5.84 12.31 -12.74
N ALA A 63 -5.44 13.49 -13.23
CA ALA A 63 -6.37 14.50 -13.74
C ALA A 63 -7.17 14.03 -14.97
N HIS A 64 -6.70 13.00 -15.67
CA HIS A 64 -7.38 12.29 -16.75
C HIS A 64 -8.09 11.00 -16.29
N GLY A 65 -8.40 10.88 -14.99
CA GLY A 65 -9.17 9.77 -14.43
C GLY A 65 -8.37 8.49 -14.19
N HIS A 66 -7.03 8.57 -14.22
CA HIS A 66 -6.20 7.39 -14.03
C HIS A 66 -6.09 7.00 -12.56
N TYR A 67 -7.01 6.16 -12.08
CA TYR A 67 -7.13 5.85 -10.64
C TYR A 67 -5.87 5.26 -9.99
N LYS A 68 -5.10 4.43 -10.70
CA LYS A 68 -3.82 3.90 -10.16
C LYS A 68 -2.74 4.97 -10.04
N ALA A 69 -2.78 6.00 -10.90
CA ALA A 69 -1.82 7.10 -10.85
C ALA A 69 -2.19 8.03 -9.70
N ASN A 70 -3.49 8.28 -9.53
CA ASN A 70 -4.02 9.02 -8.40
C ASN A 70 -3.58 8.39 -7.06
N HIS A 71 -3.83 7.09 -6.86
CA HIS A 71 -3.42 6.39 -5.64
C HIS A 71 -1.90 6.48 -5.40
N ASN A 72 -1.08 6.32 -6.45
CA ASN A 72 0.37 6.46 -6.33
C ASN A 72 0.81 7.91 -6.03
N ALA A 73 0.13 8.93 -6.57
CA ALA A 73 0.38 10.31 -6.23
C ALA A 73 0.09 10.56 -4.74
N GLN A 74 -1.08 10.12 -4.27
CA GLN A 74 -1.46 10.20 -2.85
C GLN A 74 -0.41 9.54 -1.95
N LEU A 75 0.14 8.38 -2.34
CA LEU A 75 1.19 7.70 -1.58
C LEU A 75 2.48 8.54 -1.50
N LEU A 76 2.95 9.09 -2.62
CA LEU A 76 4.15 9.93 -2.63
C LEU A 76 3.98 11.21 -1.81
N ILE A 77 2.79 11.82 -1.88
CA ILE A 77 2.45 13.05 -1.16
C ILE A 77 2.32 12.78 0.34
N SER A 78 1.49 11.82 0.73
CA SER A 78 1.21 11.51 2.15
C SER A 78 2.44 11.02 2.92
N GLN A 79 3.40 10.41 2.22
CA GLN A 79 4.67 10.00 2.82
C GLN A 79 5.73 11.12 2.84
N GLY A 80 5.47 12.28 2.22
CA GLY A 80 6.43 13.38 2.10
C GLY A 80 7.63 13.05 1.21
N LEU A 81 7.46 12.13 0.24
CA LEU A 81 8.53 11.72 -0.68
C LEU A 81 8.73 12.69 -1.84
N ALA A 82 7.67 13.41 -2.23
CA ALA A 82 7.67 14.39 -3.31
C ALA A 82 7.12 15.73 -2.84
N LEU A 83 7.51 16.80 -3.53
CA LEU A 83 7.09 18.16 -3.21
C LEU A 83 5.60 18.37 -3.52
N SER A 84 4.86 18.71 -2.47
CA SER A 84 3.51 19.23 -2.55
C SER A 84 3.37 20.42 -1.60
N PRO A 85 3.06 21.63 -2.10
CA PRO A 85 2.90 22.82 -1.26
C PRO A 85 1.82 22.70 -0.17
N ASP A 86 0.79 21.88 -0.41
CA ASP A 86 -0.26 21.57 0.55
C ASP A 86 -0.61 20.08 0.44
N GLY A 87 0.31 19.23 0.88
CA GLY A 87 0.23 17.79 0.66
C GLY A 87 -1.02 17.14 1.25
N SER A 88 -1.42 17.57 2.44
CA SER A 88 -2.61 17.03 3.09
C SER A 88 -3.89 17.38 2.33
N LYS A 89 -4.01 18.63 1.84
CA LYS A 89 -5.12 19.03 0.99
C LYS A 89 -5.09 18.33 -0.37
N GLU A 90 -3.92 18.26 -1.02
CA GLU A 90 -3.80 17.64 -2.34
C GLU A 90 -4.17 16.16 -2.30
N ALA A 91 -3.74 15.42 -1.28
CA ALA A 91 -4.11 14.03 -1.10
C ALA A 91 -5.63 13.85 -0.92
N VAL A 92 -6.27 14.70 -0.13
CA VAL A 92 -7.72 14.70 0.06
C VAL A 92 -8.45 15.06 -1.24
N ASP A 93 -7.96 16.05 -1.99
CA ASP A 93 -8.53 16.45 -3.28
C ASP A 93 -8.42 15.29 -4.30
N LEU A 94 -7.28 14.59 -4.33
CA LEU A 94 -7.07 13.39 -5.17
C LEU A 94 -8.02 12.24 -4.78
N ALA A 95 -8.17 11.93 -3.49
CA ALA A 95 -9.11 10.92 -3.02
C ALA A 95 -10.57 11.30 -3.32
N THR A 96 -10.90 12.59 -3.22
CA THR A 96 -12.23 13.12 -3.59
C THR A 96 -12.52 12.92 -5.08
N GLN A 97 -11.53 13.14 -5.95
CA GLN A 97 -11.68 12.85 -7.39
C GLN A 97 -11.99 11.37 -7.66
N LEU A 98 -11.40 10.45 -6.91
CA LEU A 98 -11.71 9.01 -7.02
C LEU A 98 -13.14 8.70 -6.58
N VAL A 99 -13.59 9.31 -5.48
CA VAL A 99 -14.98 9.21 -5.00
C VAL A 99 -15.97 9.72 -6.06
N GLU A 100 -15.69 10.87 -6.68
CA GLU A 100 -16.52 11.45 -7.75
C GLU A 100 -16.58 10.55 -9.00
N GLN A 101 -15.51 9.80 -9.27
CA GLN A 101 -15.44 8.83 -10.36
C GLN A 101 -16.06 7.47 -10.00
N GLY A 102 -16.56 7.30 -8.77
CA GLY A 102 -17.14 6.05 -8.28
C GLY A 102 -16.10 4.95 -8.03
N VAL A 103 -14.81 5.30 -7.94
CA VAL A 103 -13.73 4.34 -7.70
C VAL A 103 -13.77 3.89 -6.23
N PRO A 104 -13.88 2.59 -5.93
CA PRO A 104 -14.02 2.10 -4.56
C PRO A 104 -12.85 2.49 -3.64
N GLY A 105 -11.61 2.40 -4.14
CA GLY A 105 -10.41 2.84 -3.41
C GLY A 105 -10.45 4.31 -2.94
N GLY A 106 -11.11 5.21 -3.66
CA GLY A 106 -11.25 6.61 -3.22
C GLY A 106 -12.03 6.77 -1.92
N TYR A 107 -13.08 5.97 -1.74
CA TYR A 107 -13.82 5.95 -0.47
C TYR A 107 -12.97 5.40 0.67
N PHE A 108 -12.14 4.39 0.39
CA PHE A 108 -11.19 3.87 1.37
C PHE A 108 -10.15 4.93 1.78
N ASP A 109 -9.56 5.63 0.80
CA ASP A 109 -8.59 6.70 1.03
C ASP A 109 -9.16 7.81 1.92
N ILE A 110 -10.38 8.31 1.64
CA ILE A 110 -11.06 9.30 2.50
C ILE A 110 -11.34 8.73 3.90
N GLY A 111 -11.79 7.48 3.99
CA GLY A 111 -12.00 6.79 5.26
C GLY A 111 -10.72 6.77 6.10
N HIS A 112 -9.59 6.45 5.49
CA HIS A 112 -8.29 6.45 6.14
C HIS A 112 -7.85 7.85 6.56
N TYR A 113 -8.01 8.86 5.72
CA TYR A 113 -7.68 10.25 6.07
C TYR A 113 -8.53 10.82 7.22
N LEU A 114 -9.81 10.44 7.30
CA LEU A 114 -10.67 10.74 8.46
C LEU A 114 -10.25 9.97 9.72
N GLU A 115 -9.76 8.74 9.58
CA GLU A 115 -9.31 7.92 10.72
C GLU A 115 -8.07 8.53 11.39
N ILE A 116 -7.11 9.00 10.60
CA ILE A 116 -5.83 9.52 11.10
C ILE A 116 -5.79 11.05 11.22
N GLY A 117 -6.78 11.76 10.67
CA GLY A 117 -6.84 13.23 10.67
C GLY A 117 -5.87 13.90 9.67
N TYR A 118 -5.62 13.28 8.51
CA TYR A 118 -4.71 13.82 7.50
C TYR A 118 -5.47 14.67 6.48
N GLY A 119 -5.31 16.00 6.54
CA GLY A 119 -6.03 16.96 5.68
C GLY A 119 -7.53 17.11 5.99
N LEU A 120 -8.09 16.17 6.76
CA LEU A 120 -9.46 16.17 7.28
C LEU A 120 -9.41 16.15 8.81
N LYS A 121 -10.44 16.73 9.43
CA LYS A 121 -10.61 16.59 10.89
C LYS A 121 -10.88 15.12 11.21
N GLN A 122 -10.16 14.58 12.19
CA GLN A 122 -10.34 13.20 12.62
C GLN A 122 -11.78 12.93 13.05
N ASP A 123 -12.39 11.90 12.47
CA ASP A 123 -13.77 11.46 12.73
C ASP A 123 -13.91 9.96 12.47
N ALA A 124 -13.81 9.18 13.54
CA ALA A 124 -13.88 7.73 13.49
C ALA A 124 -15.26 7.22 13.02
N GLU A 125 -16.35 7.92 13.32
CA GLU A 125 -17.70 7.47 12.94
C GLU A 125 -17.90 7.66 11.44
N THR A 126 -17.53 8.83 10.90
CA THR A 126 -17.63 9.08 9.46
C THR A 126 -16.64 8.19 8.69
N SER A 127 -15.41 8.00 9.20
CA SER A 127 -14.43 7.07 8.63
C SER A 127 -15.01 5.65 8.42
N LEU A 128 -15.68 5.08 9.43
CA LEU A 128 -16.31 3.76 9.31
C LEU A 128 -17.40 3.70 8.24
N ARG A 129 -18.15 4.79 8.02
CA ARG A 129 -19.14 4.85 6.94
C ARG A 129 -18.47 4.83 5.56
N TYR A 130 -17.34 5.53 5.41
CA TYR A 130 -16.55 5.53 4.18
C TYR A 130 -15.94 4.15 3.89
N PHE A 131 -15.34 3.51 4.90
CA PHE A 131 -14.85 2.13 4.75
C PHE A 131 -15.97 1.16 4.40
N ARG A 132 -17.14 1.26 5.04
CA ARG A 132 -18.26 0.41 4.70
C ARG A 132 -18.72 0.63 3.26
N LYS A 133 -18.81 1.89 2.81
CA LYS A 133 -19.18 2.22 1.43
C LYS A 133 -18.17 1.67 0.42
N ALA A 134 -16.87 1.80 0.70
CA ALA A 134 -15.81 1.22 -0.13
C ALA A 134 -15.92 -0.31 -0.23
N ALA A 135 -16.21 -0.98 0.89
CA ALA A 135 -16.38 -2.43 0.94
C ALA A 135 -17.62 -2.91 0.14
N ASP A 136 -18.73 -2.17 0.24
CA ASP A 136 -19.96 -2.44 -0.52
C ASP A 136 -19.75 -2.26 -2.05
N LEU A 137 -18.83 -1.37 -2.43
CA LEU A 137 -18.39 -1.16 -3.82
C LEU A 137 -17.22 -2.07 -4.24
N GLY A 138 -16.81 -3.00 -3.37
CA GLY A 138 -15.87 -4.05 -3.74
C GLY A 138 -14.39 -3.78 -3.45
N SER A 139 -13.99 -2.65 -2.85
CA SER A 139 -12.58 -2.41 -2.49
C SER A 139 -12.08 -3.53 -1.58
N PRO A 140 -11.04 -4.30 -1.98
CA PRO A 140 -10.55 -5.42 -1.18
C PRO A 140 -9.93 -4.97 0.15
N GLU A 141 -9.24 -3.83 0.17
CA GLU A 141 -8.71 -3.21 1.38
C GLU A 141 -9.83 -2.88 2.37
N ALA A 142 -10.91 -2.27 1.87
CA ALA A 142 -12.06 -1.92 2.69
C ALA A 142 -12.82 -3.15 3.18
N GLN A 143 -12.99 -4.17 2.33
CA GLN A 143 -13.59 -5.44 2.72
C GLN A 143 -12.80 -6.08 3.86
N ALA A 144 -11.47 -6.08 3.77
CA ALA A 144 -10.60 -6.63 4.81
C ALA A 144 -10.64 -5.80 6.10
N TYR A 145 -10.59 -4.48 6.01
CA TYR A 145 -10.67 -3.59 7.16
C TYR A 145 -12.00 -3.76 7.91
N VAL A 146 -13.13 -3.75 7.19
CA VAL A 146 -14.45 -3.92 7.81
C VAL A 146 -14.61 -5.33 8.40
N ALA A 147 -14.05 -6.36 7.75
CA ALA A 147 -14.02 -7.70 8.31
C ALA A 147 -13.29 -7.74 9.66
N GLU A 148 -12.13 -7.10 9.78
CA GLU A 148 -11.40 -6.99 11.06
C GLU A 148 -12.27 -6.35 12.15
N GLN A 149 -13.02 -5.29 11.80
CA GLN A 149 -13.93 -4.65 12.74
C GLN A 149 -15.10 -5.54 13.16
N LEU A 150 -15.53 -6.49 12.32
CA LEU A 150 -16.66 -7.39 12.57
C LEU A 150 -16.26 -8.75 13.17
N MET A 151 -14.96 -9.08 13.16
CA MET A 151 -14.44 -10.35 13.63
C MET A 151 -14.65 -10.66 15.12
N PRO A 152 -14.69 -9.68 16.06
CA PRO A 152 -14.98 -9.97 17.46
C PRO A 152 -16.25 -10.85 17.65
N PRO A 153 -16.24 -11.83 18.56
CA PRO A 153 -17.33 -12.82 18.67
C PRO A 153 -18.72 -12.22 18.94
N ASP A 154 -18.77 -11.04 19.57
CA ASP A 154 -19.98 -10.30 19.92
C ASP A 154 -20.52 -9.42 18.78
N LYS A 155 -19.83 -9.38 17.62
CA LYS A 155 -20.23 -8.62 16.44
C LYS A 155 -20.80 -9.51 15.34
N ALA A 156 -20.06 -9.75 14.26
CA ALA A 156 -20.55 -10.50 13.10
C ALA A 156 -19.43 -11.31 12.42
N PRO A 157 -18.78 -12.25 13.15
CA PRO A 157 -17.62 -13.00 12.65
C PRO A 157 -17.90 -13.80 11.38
N VAL A 158 -19.15 -14.29 11.21
CA VAL A 158 -19.56 -14.99 9.98
C VAL A 158 -19.51 -14.06 8.76
N ILE A 159 -19.94 -12.80 8.91
CA ILE A 159 -19.87 -11.80 7.84
C ILE A 159 -18.41 -11.38 7.62
N ALA A 160 -17.62 -11.24 8.68
CA ALA A 160 -16.18 -10.95 8.57
C ALA A 160 -15.46 -11.98 7.68
N ARG A 161 -15.70 -13.28 7.89
CA ARG A 161 -15.14 -14.34 7.04
C ARG A 161 -15.55 -14.19 5.58
N GLN A 162 -16.83 -13.94 5.30
CA GLN A 162 -17.30 -13.72 3.93
C GLN A 162 -16.62 -12.52 3.26
N MET A 163 -16.39 -11.44 4.02
CA MET A 163 -15.71 -10.24 3.53
C MET A 163 -14.22 -10.51 3.25
N TRP A 164 -13.52 -11.23 4.14
CA TRP A 164 -12.15 -11.67 3.86
C TRP A 164 -12.08 -12.66 2.70
N GLU A 165 -13.02 -13.59 2.56
CA GLU A 165 -13.10 -14.51 1.42
C GLU A 165 -13.21 -13.75 0.09
N CYS A 166 -14.06 -12.72 0.04
CA CYS A 166 -14.23 -11.87 -1.12
C CYS A 166 -12.94 -11.09 -1.45
N ALA A 167 -12.34 -10.42 -0.46
CA ALA A 167 -11.08 -9.69 -0.65
C ALA A 167 -9.92 -10.61 -1.08
N ALA A 168 -9.84 -11.81 -0.49
CA ALA A 168 -8.87 -12.83 -0.87
C ALA A 168 -9.07 -13.32 -2.31
N ALA A 169 -10.31 -13.45 -2.77
CA ALA A 169 -10.61 -13.81 -4.16
C ALA A 169 -10.17 -12.72 -5.16
N GLN A 170 -10.06 -11.47 -4.73
CA GLN A 170 -9.51 -10.36 -5.49
C GLN A 170 -7.97 -10.26 -5.42
N GLY A 171 -7.30 -11.19 -4.72
CA GLY A 171 -5.85 -11.23 -4.61
C GLY A 171 -5.28 -10.33 -3.49
N TYR A 172 -6.10 -9.94 -2.51
CA TYR A 172 -5.64 -9.21 -1.34
C TYR A 172 -5.04 -10.16 -0.29
N ALA A 173 -3.71 -10.13 -0.19
CA ALA A 173 -2.94 -11.12 0.55
C ALA A 173 -3.26 -11.11 2.06
N ASP A 174 -3.42 -9.93 2.66
CA ASP A 174 -3.70 -9.79 4.09
C ASP A 174 -5.06 -10.38 4.47
N ALA A 175 -6.10 -10.25 3.64
CA ALA A 175 -7.38 -10.91 3.89
C ALA A 175 -7.27 -12.44 3.81
N ALA A 176 -6.55 -12.96 2.82
CA ALA A 176 -6.32 -14.40 2.70
C ALA A 176 -5.54 -14.94 3.92
N TYR A 177 -4.51 -14.22 4.37
CA TYR A 177 -3.74 -14.54 5.56
C TYR A 177 -4.60 -14.51 6.84
N ASN A 178 -5.34 -13.42 7.08
CA ASN A 178 -6.17 -13.26 8.27
C ASN A 178 -7.27 -14.33 8.35
N LEU A 179 -7.93 -14.62 7.24
CA LEU A 179 -8.90 -15.72 7.17
C LEU A 179 -8.25 -17.07 7.45
N ALA A 180 -7.05 -17.32 6.93
CA ALA A 180 -6.34 -18.56 7.22
C ALA A 180 -5.99 -18.72 8.70
N LEU A 181 -5.61 -17.63 9.37
CA LEU A 181 -5.35 -17.64 10.82
C LEU A 181 -6.62 -17.93 11.62
N ASP A 182 -7.73 -17.27 11.31
CA ASP A 182 -9.02 -17.51 11.95
C ASP A 182 -9.47 -18.97 11.78
N LEU A 183 -9.39 -19.51 10.56
CA LEU A 183 -9.67 -20.93 10.28
C LEU A 183 -8.72 -21.88 11.03
N THR A 184 -7.45 -21.50 11.20
CA THR A 184 -6.48 -22.29 11.98
C THR A 184 -6.86 -22.32 13.45
N THR A 185 -7.30 -21.21 14.02
CA THR A 185 -7.81 -21.13 15.40
C THR A 185 -9.05 -22.01 15.60
N ASP A 186 -9.94 -22.06 14.61
CA ASP A 186 -11.10 -22.96 14.58
C ASP A 186 -10.74 -24.42 14.21
N ARG A 187 -9.46 -24.72 13.97
CA ARG A 187 -8.95 -26.04 13.56
C ARG A 187 -9.50 -26.55 12.23
N LEU A 188 -9.96 -25.64 11.38
CA LEU A 188 -10.39 -25.87 10.00
C LEU A 188 -9.18 -25.89 9.06
N PHE A 189 -8.23 -26.78 9.34
CA PHE A 189 -6.90 -26.77 8.70
C PHE A 189 -6.91 -26.90 7.17
N PRO A 190 -7.75 -27.76 6.54
CA PRO A 190 -7.76 -27.86 5.08
C PRO A 190 -8.12 -26.54 4.39
N ASP A 191 -9.05 -25.76 4.96
CA ASP A 191 -9.43 -24.48 4.39
C ASP A 191 -8.40 -23.39 4.73
N ALA A 192 -7.83 -23.41 5.95
CA ALA A 192 -6.72 -22.54 6.31
C ALA A 192 -5.54 -22.67 5.33
N VAL A 193 -5.14 -23.90 4.99
CA VAL A 193 -4.06 -24.17 4.03
C VAL A 193 -4.37 -23.64 2.63
N LYS A 194 -5.63 -23.70 2.18
CA LYS A 194 -6.04 -23.10 0.90
C LYS A 194 -5.86 -21.58 0.91
N PHE A 195 -6.29 -20.91 1.98
CA PHE A 195 -6.16 -19.46 2.09
C PHE A 195 -4.72 -18.99 2.33
N LEU A 196 -3.90 -19.76 3.05
CA LEU A 196 -2.45 -19.54 3.07
C LEU A 196 -1.88 -19.64 1.66
N GLN A 197 -2.27 -20.63 0.85
CA GLN A 197 -1.78 -20.74 -0.52
C GLN A 197 -2.20 -19.54 -1.38
N LYS A 198 -3.43 -19.06 -1.24
CA LYS A 198 -3.90 -17.81 -1.89
C LYS A 198 -3.11 -16.58 -1.45
N ALA A 199 -2.77 -16.47 -0.17
CA ALA A 199 -1.93 -15.39 0.32
C ALA A 199 -0.53 -15.45 -0.31
N VAL A 200 0.06 -16.64 -0.46
CA VAL A 200 1.34 -16.81 -1.17
C VAL A 200 1.23 -16.48 -2.66
N GLU A 201 0.15 -16.89 -3.32
CA GLU A 201 -0.16 -16.50 -4.71
C GLU A 201 -0.15 -14.96 -4.85
N ALA A 202 -0.74 -14.28 -3.88
CA ALA A 202 -0.77 -12.84 -3.75
C ALA A 202 0.55 -12.20 -3.22
N GLY A 203 1.61 -12.98 -3.02
CA GLY A 203 2.93 -12.48 -2.65
C GLY A 203 3.18 -12.30 -1.15
N ASP A 204 2.42 -12.95 -0.27
CA ASP A 204 2.69 -12.91 1.17
C ASP A 204 3.75 -13.96 1.59
N THR A 205 4.93 -13.47 2.00
CA THR A 205 6.01 -14.32 2.52
C THR A 205 5.61 -15.03 3.82
N LYS A 206 4.81 -14.39 4.69
CA LYS A 206 4.46 -14.97 6.00
C LYS A 206 3.72 -16.30 5.81
N SER A 207 2.77 -16.34 4.88
CA SER A 207 2.04 -17.54 4.51
C SER A 207 2.94 -18.61 3.89
N ALA A 208 3.94 -18.21 3.09
CA ALA A 208 4.91 -19.15 2.53
C ALA A 208 5.72 -19.81 3.66
N TYR A 209 6.11 -19.04 4.67
CA TYR A 209 6.81 -19.53 5.85
C TYR A 209 5.93 -20.42 6.74
N LEU A 210 4.65 -20.09 6.92
CA LEU A 210 3.70 -20.94 7.64
C LEU A 210 3.51 -22.28 6.93
N LEU A 211 3.35 -22.29 5.61
CA LEU A 211 3.23 -23.51 4.82
C LEU A 211 4.54 -24.30 4.78
N GLU A 212 5.70 -23.64 4.67
CA GLU A 212 7.01 -24.28 4.80
C GLU A 212 7.08 -25.12 6.08
N ASN A 213 6.73 -24.52 7.23
CA ASN A 213 6.83 -25.17 8.52
C ASN A 213 5.68 -26.16 8.77
N GLY A 214 4.49 -25.90 8.23
CA GLY A 214 3.37 -26.84 8.29
C GLY A 214 3.67 -28.15 7.57
N PHE A 215 4.29 -28.09 6.38
CA PHE A 215 4.72 -29.28 5.66
C PHE A 215 5.92 -30.01 6.28
N LYS A 216 6.55 -29.48 7.34
CA LYS A 216 7.50 -30.27 8.15
C LYS A 216 6.78 -31.28 9.06
N GLY A 217 5.44 -31.23 9.12
CA GLY A 217 4.61 -32.11 9.95
C GLY A 217 4.88 -31.97 11.45
N PRO A 218 4.87 -30.74 12.02
CA PRO A 218 5.12 -30.55 13.44
C PRO A 218 4.03 -31.23 14.29
N PRO A 219 4.32 -31.57 15.56
CA PRO A 219 3.31 -32.10 16.46
C PRO A 219 2.26 -31.04 16.80
N GLU A 220 1.07 -31.46 17.21
CA GLU A 220 -0.05 -30.57 17.59
C GLU A 220 0.28 -29.60 18.73
N SER A 221 1.25 -29.96 19.59
CA SER A 221 1.75 -29.05 20.62
C SER A 221 2.40 -27.78 20.05
N ASN A 222 2.86 -27.82 18.80
CA ASN A 222 3.36 -26.65 18.08
C ASN A 222 2.20 -25.88 17.45
N ARG A 223 1.48 -25.11 18.27
CA ARG A 223 0.29 -24.34 17.85
C ARG A 223 0.56 -23.33 16.73
N LEU A 224 1.82 -22.89 16.56
CA LEU A 224 2.17 -21.89 15.55
C LEU A 224 2.23 -22.48 14.14
N TYR A 225 2.72 -23.72 14.00
CA TYR A 225 2.95 -24.33 12.69
C TYR A 225 2.09 -25.58 12.43
N TYR A 226 1.32 -26.05 13.40
CA TYR A 226 0.46 -27.20 13.22
C TYR A 226 -0.72 -26.87 12.30
N LEU A 227 -0.71 -27.46 11.10
CA LEU A 227 -1.74 -27.33 10.06
C LEU A 227 -2.37 -28.67 9.68
N ALA A 228 -2.22 -29.71 10.52
CA ALA A 228 -2.64 -31.08 10.22
C ALA A 228 -2.17 -31.62 8.85
N LEU A 229 -1.03 -31.13 8.37
CA LEU A 229 -0.40 -31.56 7.13
C LEU A 229 0.56 -32.74 7.39
N PRO A 230 0.67 -33.69 6.45
CA PRO A 230 1.70 -34.70 6.52
C PRO A 230 3.08 -34.06 6.35
N ASN A 231 4.11 -34.70 6.90
CA ASN A 231 5.49 -34.33 6.60
C ASN A 231 5.77 -34.57 5.11
N ASP A 232 6.01 -33.49 4.37
CA ASP A 232 6.36 -33.45 2.96
C ASP A 232 7.57 -32.51 2.76
N PRO A 233 8.80 -33.06 2.83
CA PRO A 233 10.03 -32.27 2.75
C PRO A 233 10.17 -31.49 1.44
N GLU A 234 9.67 -32.01 0.31
CA GLU A 234 9.78 -31.30 -0.97
C GLU A 234 8.77 -30.15 -1.05
N ARG A 235 7.54 -30.30 -0.54
CA ARG A 235 6.62 -29.15 -0.41
C ARG A 235 7.18 -28.08 0.49
N SER A 236 7.70 -28.48 1.64
CA SER A 236 8.38 -27.57 2.56
C SER A 236 9.51 -26.81 1.83
N ARG A 237 10.36 -27.52 1.08
CA ARG A 237 11.43 -26.91 0.26
C ARG A 237 10.90 -25.93 -0.79
N ARG A 238 9.83 -26.27 -1.52
CA ARG A 238 9.24 -25.37 -2.54
C ARG A 238 8.66 -24.11 -1.93
N TYR A 239 7.93 -24.21 -0.81
CA TYR A 239 7.45 -23.03 -0.07
C TYR A 239 8.57 -22.14 0.44
N LYS A 240 9.66 -22.72 0.94
CA LYS A 240 10.87 -21.96 1.30
C LYS A 240 11.43 -21.18 0.10
N LEU A 241 11.55 -21.82 -1.06
CA LEU A 241 12.05 -21.18 -2.28
C LEU A 241 11.13 -20.07 -2.78
N ILE A 242 9.82 -20.28 -2.68
CA ILE A 242 8.81 -19.25 -2.98
C ILE A 242 8.97 -18.05 -2.03
N GLY A 243 9.07 -18.27 -0.72
CA GLY A 243 9.28 -17.20 0.25
C GLY A 243 10.56 -16.40 -0.03
N VAL A 244 11.67 -17.09 -0.31
CA VAL A 244 12.94 -16.43 -0.70
C VAL A 244 12.79 -15.63 -1.99
N PHE A 245 12.01 -16.12 -2.96
CA PHE A 245 11.74 -15.39 -4.20
C PHE A 245 10.93 -14.12 -3.94
N ILE A 246 9.88 -14.19 -3.12
CA ILE A 246 9.05 -13.04 -2.74
C ILE A 246 9.94 -12.00 -2.03
N ASP A 247 10.68 -12.39 -1.00
CA ASP A 247 11.51 -11.47 -0.21
C ASP A 247 12.59 -10.75 -1.04
N ARG A 248 13.24 -11.46 -1.97
CA ARG A 248 14.26 -10.86 -2.85
C ARG A 248 13.68 -9.82 -3.80
N ASN A 249 12.38 -9.88 -4.06
CA ASN A 249 11.68 -9.01 -4.98
C ASN A 249 10.68 -8.08 -4.30
N ASP A 250 10.59 -8.05 -2.96
CA ASP A 250 9.59 -7.32 -2.16
C ASP A 250 9.37 -5.86 -2.64
N GLY A 251 10.46 -5.13 -2.92
CA GLY A 251 10.39 -3.75 -3.45
C GLY A 251 9.76 -3.58 -4.85
N ARG A 252 9.41 -4.69 -5.52
CA ARG A 252 8.77 -4.74 -6.85
C ARG A 252 7.37 -5.37 -6.78
N SER A 253 6.87 -5.67 -5.59
CA SER A 253 5.55 -6.29 -5.33
C SER A 253 5.35 -7.59 -6.11
N PRO A 254 6.14 -8.64 -5.83
CA PRO A 254 6.10 -9.88 -6.59
C PRO A 254 4.81 -10.65 -6.31
N LYS A 255 4.40 -11.47 -7.29
CA LYS A 255 3.24 -12.38 -7.19
C LYS A 255 3.66 -13.77 -7.68
N VAL A 256 2.91 -14.79 -7.29
CA VAL A 256 3.17 -16.19 -7.66
C VAL A 256 1.92 -16.83 -8.29
N PRO A 257 1.42 -16.30 -9.43
CA PRO A 257 0.15 -16.75 -10.03
C PRO A 257 0.19 -18.20 -10.55
N ASP A 258 1.40 -18.77 -10.69
CA ASP A 258 1.64 -20.15 -11.08
C ASP A 258 1.88 -21.08 -9.87
N ILE A 259 1.54 -20.67 -8.64
CA ILE A 259 1.79 -21.45 -7.43
C ILE A 259 1.21 -22.86 -7.49
N ASP A 260 0.01 -23.06 -8.04
CA ASP A 260 -0.59 -24.39 -8.19
C ASP A 260 0.12 -25.27 -9.24
N LYS A 261 0.89 -24.67 -10.14
CA LYS A 261 1.77 -25.40 -11.07
C LYS A 261 3.13 -25.70 -10.42
N ILE A 262 3.48 -25.00 -9.35
CA ILE A 262 4.74 -25.17 -8.60
C ILE A 262 4.55 -26.13 -7.42
N VAL A 263 3.50 -25.98 -6.62
CA VAL A 263 3.31 -26.68 -5.35
C VAL A 263 1.81 -26.93 -5.05
N PRO A 264 1.05 -27.60 -5.95
CA PRO A 264 -0.39 -27.80 -5.77
C PRO A 264 -0.71 -28.52 -4.46
N LEU A 265 -1.69 -28.07 -3.68
CA LEU A 265 -2.00 -28.66 -2.37
C LEU A 265 -2.31 -30.18 -2.43
N PRO A 266 -2.04 -30.93 -1.34
CA PRO A 266 -2.51 -32.31 -1.22
C PRO A 266 -4.02 -32.42 -1.44
N PRO A 267 -4.51 -33.52 -2.06
CA PRO A 267 -3.80 -34.77 -2.34
C PRO A 267 -3.04 -34.79 -3.68
N ALA A 268 -2.96 -33.67 -4.42
CA ALA A 268 -2.27 -33.64 -5.71
C ALA A 268 -0.78 -34.02 -5.55
N LYS A 269 -0.23 -34.72 -6.54
CA LYS A 269 1.21 -35.00 -6.60
C LYS A 269 1.96 -33.77 -7.09
N LEU A 270 3.19 -33.59 -6.60
CA LEU A 270 4.05 -32.50 -7.07
C LEU A 270 4.42 -32.70 -8.55
N PRO A 271 4.22 -31.69 -9.40
CA PRO A 271 4.68 -31.74 -10.78
C PRO A 271 6.21 -31.52 -10.85
N PRO A 272 6.86 -31.89 -11.97
CA PRO A 272 8.19 -31.39 -12.30
C PRO A 272 8.18 -29.85 -12.29
N TRP A 273 9.23 -29.26 -11.73
CA TRP A 273 9.38 -27.81 -11.67
C TRP A 273 10.84 -27.45 -11.93
N ASP A 274 11.07 -26.49 -12.81
CA ASP A 274 12.38 -26.04 -13.28
C ASP A 274 13.05 -25.03 -12.32
N GLY A 275 12.41 -24.71 -11.20
CA GLY A 275 12.92 -23.73 -10.22
C GLY A 275 12.66 -22.27 -10.61
N THR A 276 11.85 -22.02 -11.65
CA THR A 276 11.57 -20.67 -12.13
C THR A 276 10.14 -20.23 -11.80
N PHE A 277 9.90 -18.91 -11.85
CA PHE A 277 8.61 -18.30 -11.54
C PHE A 277 8.09 -17.56 -12.78
N GLN A 278 6.79 -17.70 -13.08
CA GLN A 278 6.16 -16.98 -14.18
C GLN A 278 6.37 -15.46 -14.08
N TRP A 279 6.26 -14.90 -12.86
CA TRP A 279 6.49 -13.47 -12.64
C TRP A 279 7.90 -13.05 -13.06
N GLN A 280 8.94 -13.84 -12.72
CA GLN A 280 10.32 -13.52 -13.11
C GLN A 280 10.49 -13.53 -14.63
N LYS A 281 9.97 -14.58 -15.30
CA LYS A 281 10.00 -14.68 -16.76
C LYS A 281 9.34 -13.45 -17.43
N GLN A 282 8.24 -12.98 -16.88
CA GLN A 282 7.55 -11.78 -17.36
C GLN A 282 8.37 -10.50 -17.13
N GLN A 283 9.06 -10.37 -15.99
CA GLN A 283 9.94 -9.23 -15.74
C GLN A 283 11.15 -9.22 -16.68
N ASP A 284 11.77 -10.38 -16.92
CA ASP A 284 12.95 -10.50 -17.78
C ASP A 284 12.61 -10.23 -19.26
N ALA A 285 11.38 -10.55 -19.67
CA ALA A 285 10.87 -10.30 -21.02
C ALA A 285 10.27 -8.89 -21.21
N ALA A 286 10.10 -8.10 -20.14
CA ALA A 286 9.43 -6.82 -20.21
C ALA A 286 10.28 -5.78 -20.96
N VAL A 287 9.69 -5.19 -22.01
CA VAL A 287 10.29 -4.04 -22.71
C VAL A 287 10.00 -2.77 -21.90
N PRO A 288 11.00 -1.93 -21.59
CA PRO A 288 10.77 -0.66 -20.92
C PRO A 288 9.74 0.19 -21.67
N PRO A 289 8.78 0.83 -20.98
CA PRO A 289 7.86 1.75 -21.62
C PRO A 289 8.64 2.91 -22.24
N GLN A 290 8.18 3.39 -23.39
CA GLN A 290 8.77 4.58 -24.01
C GLN A 290 8.52 5.80 -23.12
N LYS A 291 9.52 6.69 -23.02
CA LYS A 291 9.34 7.96 -22.33
C LYS A 291 8.25 8.76 -23.05
N PRO A 292 7.20 9.23 -22.35
CA PRO A 292 6.21 10.15 -22.92
C PRO A 292 6.91 11.40 -23.48
N SER A 293 6.51 11.84 -24.67
CA SER A 293 7.09 13.04 -25.26
C SER A 293 6.64 14.29 -24.49
N GLU A 294 7.45 15.35 -24.48
CA GLU A 294 7.05 16.59 -23.80
C GLU A 294 5.81 17.21 -24.46
N GLU A 295 5.61 17.03 -25.78
CA GLU A 295 4.39 17.47 -26.46
C GLU A 295 3.14 16.77 -25.95
N LEU A 296 3.22 15.46 -25.65
CA LEU A 296 2.11 14.72 -25.06
C LEU A 296 1.81 15.21 -23.64
N ILE A 297 2.85 15.47 -22.85
CA ILE A 297 2.70 15.97 -21.48
C ILE A 297 2.06 17.36 -21.51
N ASP A 298 2.52 18.25 -22.39
CA ASP A 298 1.97 19.59 -22.59
C ASP A 298 0.51 19.54 -23.06
N GLU A 299 0.17 18.64 -23.99
CA GLU A 299 -1.21 18.41 -24.45
C GLU A 299 -2.12 18.05 -23.26
N LEU A 300 -1.74 17.03 -22.49
CA LEU A 300 -2.54 16.52 -21.38
C LEU A 300 -2.64 17.52 -20.22
N ALA A 301 -1.54 18.20 -19.88
CA ALA A 301 -1.51 19.21 -18.83
C ALA A 301 -2.39 20.41 -19.18
N LYS A 302 -2.26 20.93 -20.42
CA LYS A 302 -3.09 22.05 -20.91
C LYS A 302 -4.57 21.71 -20.91
N ALA A 303 -4.95 20.48 -21.29
CA ALA A 303 -6.34 20.04 -21.29
C ALA A 303 -7.00 20.05 -19.89
N LYS A 304 -6.19 20.02 -18.83
CA LYS A 304 -6.64 20.03 -17.42
C LYS A 304 -6.22 21.30 -16.67
N ASN A 305 -5.71 22.31 -17.38
CA ASN A 305 -5.19 23.56 -16.79
C ASN A 305 -4.12 23.32 -15.71
N LEU A 306 -3.19 22.41 -16.00
CA LEU A 306 -2.07 22.04 -15.13
C LEU A 306 -0.75 22.60 -15.66
N ASP A 307 0.20 22.85 -14.77
CA ASP A 307 1.59 23.12 -15.09
C ASP A 307 2.23 21.83 -15.61
N PRO A 308 2.73 21.79 -16.86
CA PRO A 308 3.31 20.59 -17.42
C PRO A 308 4.55 20.13 -16.66
N ALA A 309 5.29 20.99 -15.95
CA ALA A 309 6.51 20.63 -15.24
C ALA A 309 6.25 19.96 -13.88
N THR A 310 5.17 20.34 -13.20
CA THR A 310 4.86 19.89 -11.83
C THR A 310 3.59 19.04 -11.73
N GLY A 311 2.71 19.13 -12.72
CA GLY A 311 1.36 18.57 -12.71
C GLY A 311 0.38 19.32 -11.79
N LEU A 312 0.77 20.46 -11.20
CA LEU A 312 -0.08 21.24 -10.30
C LEU A 312 -1.06 22.15 -11.08
N PRO A 313 -2.25 22.46 -10.54
CA PRO A 313 -3.18 23.40 -11.17
C PRO A 313 -2.60 24.80 -11.37
N LEU A 314 -2.79 25.38 -12.56
CA LEU A 314 -2.35 26.75 -12.91
C LEU A 314 -3.26 27.86 -12.34
N GLY A 315 -4.46 27.50 -11.89
CA GLY A 315 -5.54 28.45 -11.56
C GLY A 315 -6.32 28.03 -10.33
N GLY A 316 -5.71 28.20 -9.16
CA GLY A 316 -6.36 28.20 -7.85
C GLY A 316 -5.41 28.93 -6.93
N THR A 317 -5.90 29.96 -6.25
CA THR A 317 -5.13 30.81 -5.32
C THR A 317 -4.08 29.99 -4.59
N THR A 318 -2.83 30.10 -5.03
CA THR A 318 -1.80 30.36 -4.04
C THR A 318 -2.42 31.44 -3.19
N SER A 319 -2.63 31.15 -1.91
CA SER A 319 -2.54 32.22 -0.94
C SER A 319 -1.09 32.71 -1.03
N LYS A 320 -0.76 33.41 -2.13
CA LYS A 320 -0.02 34.63 -2.05
C LYS A 320 -0.92 35.48 -1.19
N THR A 321 -0.76 35.33 0.13
CA THR A 321 -0.75 36.51 0.97
C THR A 321 0.19 37.46 0.24
N SER A 322 -0.42 38.36 -0.51
CA SER A 322 0.16 39.65 -0.83
C SER A 322 0.50 40.23 0.52
N ALA A 323 1.72 39.98 0.99
CA ALA A 323 2.35 40.79 1.99
C ALA A 323 2.53 42.15 1.32
N VAL A 324 1.47 42.94 1.40
CA VAL A 324 1.55 44.39 1.36
C VAL A 324 2.64 44.76 2.38
N ASP A 325 3.61 45.54 1.91
CA ASP A 325 4.72 46.10 2.67
C ASP A 325 4.40 46.29 4.16
N GLN A 326 4.79 45.31 4.95
CA GLN A 326 5.13 45.49 6.35
C GLN A 326 6.53 44.91 6.51
N PRO A 327 7.44 45.56 7.26
CA PRO A 327 8.76 45.00 7.51
C PRO A 327 8.56 43.71 8.32
N ALA A 328 8.63 42.57 7.63
CA ALA A 328 8.70 41.28 8.29
C ALA A 328 9.99 41.27 9.10
N THR A 329 9.87 41.24 10.42
CA THR A 329 10.90 40.63 11.24
C THR A 329 11.06 39.20 10.72
N VAL A 330 12.08 38.98 9.88
CA VAL A 330 12.44 37.67 9.37
C VAL A 330 12.68 36.79 10.59
N ALA A 331 11.73 35.92 10.90
CA ALA A 331 11.98 34.85 11.86
C ALA A 331 13.18 34.08 11.30
N ALA A 332 14.28 34.06 12.06
CA ALA A 332 15.49 33.40 11.63
C ALA A 332 15.17 31.92 11.37
N ARG A 333 15.39 31.47 10.13
CA ARG A 333 15.24 30.06 9.74
C ARG A 333 16.10 29.20 10.66
N LEU A 334 15.59 28.04 11.06
CA LEU A 334 16.38 27.09 11.83
C LEU A 334 17.60 26.63 11.01
N PRO A 335 18.78 26.52 11.63
CA PRO A 335 20.00 26.19 10.90
C PRO A 335 19.93 24.79 10.29
N ILE A 336 20.52 24.61 9.11
CA ILE A 336 20.80 23.27 8.56
C ILE A 336 21.61 22.49 9.62
N GLY A 337 21.22 21.23 9.86
CA GLY A 337 21.69 20.41 10.97
C GLY A 337 20.75 20.39 12.17
N THR A 338 19.67 21.19 12.17
CA THR A 338 18.64 21.15 13.22
C THR A 338 18.06 19.74 13.32
N LEU A 339 17.93 19.24 14.55
CA LEU A 339 17.38 17.92 14.82
C LEU A 339 15.95 18.01 15.33
N ALA A 340 15.10 17.09 14.87
CA ALA A 340 13.74 16.92 15.36
C ALA A 340 13.44 15.42 15.51
N THR A 341 12.54 15.06 16.43
CA THR A 341 12.30 13.65 16.74
C THR A 341 10.99 13.17 16.13
N THR A 342 10.97 11.91 15.72
CA THR A 342 9.73 11.22 15.35
C THR A 342 8.63 11.42 16.40
N GLY A 343 7.44 11.82 15.95
CA GLY A 343 6.26 12.10 16.77
C GLY A 343 6.12 13.57 17.18
N GLU A 344 7.14 14.40 16.95
CA GLU A 344 7.07 15.84 17.20
C GLU A 344 6.62 16.59 15.92
N PRO A 345 5.94 17.75 16.06
CA PRO A 345 5.70 18.64 14.94
C PRO A 345 7.03 19.12 14.33
N CYS A 346 7.12 19.10 13.02
CA CYS A 346 8.28 19.55 12.28
C CYS A 346 8.50 21.04 12.57
N PRO A 347 9.71 21.44 13.01
CA PRO A 347 9.92 22.79 13.50
C PRO A 347 10.17 23.82 12.39
N GLU A 348 10.50 23.36 11.17
CA GLU A 348 10.85 24.21 10.03
C GLU A 348 10.54 23.53 8.69
N ASP A 349 10.07 24.32 7.72
CA ASP A 349 9.90 23.89 6.34
C ASP A 349 11.24 23.41 5.77
N GLY A 350 11.32 22.16 5.33
CA GLY A 350 12.60 21.64 4.89
C GLY A 350 12.61 20.24 4.29
N VAL A 351 13.76 19.94 3.72
CA VAL A 351 14.21 18.59 3.41
C VAL A 351 14.89 18.06 4.67
N TRP A 352 14.36 16.99 5.23
CA TRP A 352 14.83 16.36 6.45
C TRP A 352 15.35 14.96 6.14
N CYS A 353 16.55 14.64 6.63
CA CYS A 353 17.16 13.34 6.50
C CYS A 353 17.16 12.62 7.86
N ALA A 354 16.61 11.43 7.90
CA ALA A 354 16.66 10.58 9.08
C ALA A 354 18.08 10.09 9.33
N LYS A 355 18.57 10.32 10.54
CA LYS A 355 19.82 9.77 11.04
C LYS A 355 19.64 8.27 11.30
N LEU A 356 20.01 7.47 10.30
CA LEU A 356 20.05 6.02 10.39
C LEU A 356 21.33 5.56 11.11
N SER A 357 21.22 4.47 11.88
CA SER A 357 22.39 3.88 12.54
C SER A 357 23.34 3.23 11.52
N LYS A 358 24.62 3.07 11.88
CA LYS A 358 25.64 2.49 11.00
C LYS A 358 25.22 1.12 10.47
N GLY A 359 25.06 1.01 9.15
CA GLY A 359 24.64 -0.22 8.46
C GLY A 359 23.16 -0.27 8.13
N GLN A 360 22.32 0.59 8.70
CA GLN A 360 20.92 0.70 8.32
C GLN A 360 20.76 1.39 6.97
N THR A 361 19.77 0.96 6.20
CA THR A 361 19.38 1.56 4.92
C THR A 361 17.87 1.80 4.90
N GLY A 362 17.42 2.81 4.17
CA GLY A 362 16.02 3.16 4.04
C GLY A 362 15.86 4.49 3.30
N ASP A 363 14.63 4.81 2.88
CA ASP A 363 14.30 6.10 2.29
C ASP A 363 14.31 7.18 3.39
N ALA A 364 15.53 7.65 3.69
CA ALA A 364 15.83 8.48 4.84
C ALA A 364 15.49 9.96 4.61
N GLN A 365 15.35 10.41 3.37
CA GLN A 365 15.10 11.81 3.06
C GLN A 365 13.62 12.03 2.77
N ARG A 366 13.00 12.96 3.50
CA ARG A 366 11.61 13.38 3.34
C ARG A 366 11.51 14.89 3.36
N ARG A 367 10.44 15.43 2.80
CA ARG A 367 10.11 16.86 2.89
C ARG A 367 9.00 17.03 3.90
N PHE A 368 9.14 18.01 4.79
CA PHE A 368 8.15 18.35 5.80
C PHE A 368 7.91 19.85 5.81
N LEU A 369 6.65 20.23 5.95
CA LEU A 369 6.26 21.58 6.31
C LEU A 369 6.26 21.72 7.83
N LYS A 370 6.50 22.93 8.30
CA LYS A 370 6.43 23.29 9.70
C LYS A 370 5.06 22.96 10.26
N GLY A 371 5.03 22.15 11.32
CA GLY A 371 3.82 21.63 11.94
C GLY A 371 3.50 20.18 11.56
N ASP A 372 4.07 19.63 10.48
CA ASP A 372 3.86 18.23 10.10
C ASP A 372 4.37 17.28 11.18
N VAL A 373 3.60 16.26 11.56
CA VAL A 373 4.07 15.28 12.54
C VAL A 373 5.12 14.37 11.92
N LEU A 374 6.33 14.38 12.47
CA LEU A 374 7.45 13.62 11.92
C LEU A 374 7.22 12.10 12.08
N PRO A 375 7.25 11.31 10.99
CA PRO A 375 6.89 9.89 11.02
C PRO A 375 8.04 9.01 11.51
N SER A 376 7.69 7.78 11.92
CA SER A 376 8.66 6.69 12.08
C SER A 376 9.06 6.15 10.70
N LEU A 377 10.26 5.55 10.60
CA LEU A 377 10.73 4.95 9.35
C LEU A 377 10.86 3.45 9.45
N VAL A 378 10.51 2.75 8.37
CA VAL A 378 10.95 1.37 8.17
C VAL A 378 12.42 1.40 7.78
N VAL A 379 13.27 0.91 8.68
CA VAL A 379 14.72 0.80 8.45
C VAL A 379 15.08 -0.66 8.19
N ARG A 380 15.95 -0.87 7.21
CA ARG A 380 16.51 -2.18 6.86
C ARG A 380 17.88 -2.32 7.51
N GLU A 381 18.05 -3.33 8.35
CA GLU A 381 19.28 -3.59 9.07
C GLU A 381 19.88 -4.93 8.62
N PRO A 382 21.04 -4.93 7.93
CA PRO A 382 21.75 -6.15 7.59
C PRO A 382 22.27 -6.84 8.85
N ARG A 383 22.17 -8.16 8.91
CA ARG A 383 22.77 -8.95 9.97
C ARG A 383 24.29 -9.02 9.76
N LYS A 384 25.02 -9.25 10.86
CA LYS A 384 26.50 -9.38 10.82
C LYS A 384 27.00 -10.50 9.90
N VAL A 385 26.16 -11.47 9.58
CA VAL A 385 26.48 -12.58 8.68
C VAL A 385 25.63 -12.41 7.42
N ALA A 386 26.25 -11.93 6.33
CA ALA A 386 25.55 -11.63 5.07
C ALA A 386 24.78 -12.83 4.48
N LEU A 387 25.27 -14.06 4.71
CA LEU A 387 24.59 -15.29 4.31
C LEU A 387 23.22 -15.45 4.99
N LEU A 388 23.06 -14.95 6.21
CA LEU A 388 21.78 -14.99 6.93
C LEU A 388 20.76 -14.04 6.30
N ASP A 389 21.18 -12.89 5.76
CA ASP A 389 20.30 -11.97 5.05
C ASP A 389 19.88 -12.54 3.68
N GLN A 390 20.72 -13.35 3.04
CA GLN A 390 20.37 -14.06 1.80
C GLN A 390 19.33 -15.17 1.99
N VAL A 391 19.21 -15.69 3.23
CA VAL A 391 18.32 -16.81 3.60
C VAL A 391 17.06 -16.34 4.35
N MET A 392 17.15 -15.26 5.12
CA MET A 392 16.06 -14.77 6.00
C MET A 392 15.55 -13.38 5.62
N GLY A 393 15.94 -12.84 4.46
CA GLY A 393 15.64 -11.46 4.05
C GLY A 393 16.34 -10.42 4.93
N LEU A 394 16.39 -9.16 4.51
CA LEU A 394 16.91 -8.08 5.36
C LEU A 394 15.94 -7.82 6.51
N ARG A 395 16.45 -7.60 7.73
CA ARG A 395 15.60 -7.27 8.88
C ARG A 395 14.98 -5.89 8.66
N GLN A 396 13.67 -5.82 8.53
CA GLN A 396 12.93 -4.57 8.49
C GLN A 396 12.36 -4.29 9.89
N GLN A 397 12.47 -3.06 10.37
CA GLN A 397 11.82 -2.65 11.62
C GLN A 397 11.34 -1.20 11.51
N MET A 398 10.19 -0.90 12.14
CA MET A 398 9.75 0.47 12.32
C MET A 398 10.59 1.10 13.43
N ALA A 399 11.38 2.10 13.09
CA ALA A 399 12.29 2.80 14.00
C ALA A 399 11.84 4.25 14.20
N LYS A 400 11.88 4.69 15.46
CA LYS A 400 11.91 6.12 15.78
C LYS A 400 13.28 6.65 15.39
N VAL A 401 13.30 7.67 14.54
CA VAL A 401 14.53 8.29 14.04
C VAL A 401 14.61 9.75 14.47
N GLN A 402 15.83 10.27 14.54
CA GLN A 402 16.06 11.70 14.56
C GLN A 402 16.12 12.18 13.11
N TRP A 403 15.33 13.20 12.82
CA TRP A 403 15.32 13.90 11.55
C TRP A 403 16.28 15.07 11.64
N GLU A 404 17.14 15.24 10.64
CA GLU A 404 18.06 16.36 10.51
C GLU A 404 17.66 17.22 9.32
N LEU A 405 17.48 18.52 9.53
CA LEU A 405 17.24 19.48 8.47
C LEU A 405 18.49 19.54 7.58
N VAL A 406 18.40 19.08 6.34
CA VAL A 406 19.52 19.05 5.38
C VAL A 406 19.40 20.08 4.27
N GLY A 407 18.22 20.69 4.09
CA GLY A 407 18.00 21.75 3.12
C GLY A 407 16.63 22.40 3.30
N TYR A 408 16.43 23.57 2.68
CA TYR A 408 15.13 24.24 2.66
C TYR A 408 14.37 23.88 1.38
N ILE A 409 13.03 23.87 1.46
CA ILE A 409 12.17 23.50 0.32
C ILE A 409 12.37 24.44 -0.88
N ASP A 410 12.73 25.71 -0.65
CA ASP A 410 12.92 26.72 -1.71
C ASP A 410 14.25 26.58 -2.50
N GLN A 411 15.14 25.66 -2.10
CA GLN A 411 16.51 25.53 -2.64
C GLN A 411 16.87 24.11 -3.12
N ALA A 412 15.90 23.19 -3.20
CA ALA A 412 16.13 21.77 -3.50
C ALA A 412 15.40 21.27 -4.76
#